data_AF-Q4SR33-F1
#
_entry.id   AF-Q4SR33-F1
#
_cell.length_a   1.000
_cell.length_b   1.000
_cell.length_c   1.000
_cell.angle_alpha   90.00
_cell.angle_beta   90.00
_cell.angle_gamma   90.00
#
_symmetry.space_group_name_H-M   'P 1'
#
loop_
_entity.id
_entity.type
_entity.pdbx_description
1 polymer ?
#
loop_
_entity_poly.entity_id
_entity_poly.type
_entity_poly.pdbx_seq_one_letter_code
_entity_poly.pdbx_strand_id
1 'polypeptide(L)' 'MEKDQSSTAAFNASKKELFTTNNGYKSMQKRLRTQWKIQSMKEELSLERLKGVKLWVTVGPKEKFTASEV' A
#
# COMPACT_ATOMS: atom_id res chain seq x y z
N MET A 1 -14.91 6.99 23.11
CA MET A 1 -14.96 6.21 21.84
C MET A 1 -13.64 6.47 21.12
N GLU A 2 -12.77 5.47 21.09
CA GLU A 2 -11.40 5.54 20.63
C GLU A 2 -11.34 5.85 19.11
N LYS A 3 -11.14 7.13 18.78
CA LYS A 3 -10.87 7.58 17.41
C LYS A 3 -9.35 7.65 17.18
N ASP A 4 -8.63 6.54 17.35
CA ASP A 4 -7.15 6.58 17.20
C ASP A 4 -6.55 5.38 16.48
N GLN A 5 -7.22 4.87 15.45
CA GLN A 5 -6.53 4.04 14.45
C GLN A 5 -7.01 4.45 13.06
N SER A 6 -6.44 5.53 12.54
CA SER A 6 -6.46 5.77 11.09
C SER A 6 -5.85 4.54 10.43
N SER A 7 -6.70 3.70 9.85
CA SER A 7 -6.29 2.40 9.36
C SER A 7 -5.32 2.63 8.19
N THR A 8 -4.09 2.13 8.29
CA THR A 8 -3.08 2.39 7.26
C THR A 8 -3.27 1.43 6.11
N ALA A 9 -3.39 1.97 4.90
CA ALA A 9 -3.41 1.24 3.64
C ALA A 9 -2.08 1.45 2.92
N ALA A 10 -1.31 0.38 2.74
CA ALA A 10 -0.06 0.41 1.99
C ALA A 10 -0.30 -0.02 0.54
N PHE A 11 0.17 0.80 -0.39
CA PHE A 11 0.15 0.52 -1.82
C PHE A 11 1.55 0.13 -2.26
N ASN A 12 1.68 -1.04 -2.87
CA ASN A 12 2.95 -1.51 -3.37
C ASN A 12 3.38 -0.73 -4.62
N ALA A 13 4.65 -0.35 -4.64
CA ALA A 13 5.32 0.34 -5.75
C ALA A 13 6.73 -0.22 -6.00
N SER A 14 7.09 -1.34 -5.36
CA SER A 14 8.41 -1.96 -5.42
C SER A 14 8.61 -2.85 -6.65
N LYS A 15 7.52 -3.36 -7.27
CA LYS A 15 7.56 -4.32 -8.39
C LYS A 15 7.15 -3.69 -9.71
N LYS A 16 7.38 -2.39 -9.87
CA LYS A 16 6.98 -1.58 -11.04
C LYS A 16 5.49 -1.75 -11.37
N GLU A 17 4.66 -1.66 -10.34
CA GLU A 17 3.22 -1.75 -10.45
C GLU A 17 2.68 -0.78 -11.50
N LEU A 18 1.76 -1.29 -12.34
CA LEU A 18 1.03 -0.47 -13.32
C LEU A 18 0.31 0.70 -12.64
N PHE A 19 -0.19 0.47 -11.44
CA PHE A 19 -0.87 1.48 -10.65
C PHE A 19 -0.22 1.62 -9.29
N THR A 20 0.22 2.84 -8.98
CA THR A 20 0.85 3.20 -7.71
C THR A 20 0.09 4.35 -7.09
N THR A 21 0.51 4.80 -5.91
CA THR A 21 -0.08 5.99 -5.32
C THR A 21 0.10 7.26 -6.16
N ASN A 22 1.09 7.26 -7.05
CA ASN A 22 1.39 8.38 -7.92
C ASN A 22 0.82 8.20 -9.33
N ASN A 23 0.52 6.97 -9.74
CA ASN A 23 0.07 6.64 -11.09
C ASN A 23 -1.28 5.91 -11.05
N GLY A 24 -2.36 6.64 -11.33
CA GLY A 24 -3.73 6.14 -11.31
C GLY A 24 -4.45 6.26 -9.96
N TYR A 25 -5.73 5.87 -9.92
CA TYR A 25 -6.56 5.80 -8.71
C TYR A 25 -6.75 7.10 -7.88
N LYS A 26 -6.53 8.30 -8.43
CA LYS A 26 -6.73 9.57 -7.69
C LYS A 26 -8.09 9.67 -7.00
N SER A 27 -9.17 9.24 -7.67
CA SER A 27 -10.53 9.26 -7.09
C SER A 27 -10.70 8.25 -5.95
N MET A 28 -10.14 7.04 -6.09
CA MET A 28 -10.16 6.01 -5.06
C MET A 28 -9.32 6.45 -3.86
N GLN A 29 -8.13 6.98 -4.09
CA GLN A 29 -7.29 7.52 -3.03
C GLN A 29 -7.96 8.68 -2.29
N LYS A 30 -8.64 9.58 -3.01
CA LYS A 30 -9.36 10.70 -2.38
C LYS A 30 -10.43 10.20 -1.41
N ARG A 31 -11.13 9.11 -1.77
CA ARG A 31 -12.11 8.44 -0.91
C ARG A 31 -11.44 7.66 0.24
N LEU A 32 -10.36 6.94 -0.05
CA LEU A 32 -9.63 6.18 0.97
C LEU A 32 -8.99 7.11 2.01
N ARG A 33 -8.37 8.22 1.59
CA ARG A 33 -7.76 9.22 2.50
C ARG A 33 -8.73 9.85 3.49
N THR A 34 -10.03 9.77 3.24
CA THR A 34 -11.07 10.27 4.17
C THR A 34 -11.15 9.43 5.44
N GLN A 35 -10.81 8.14 5.37
CA GLN A 35 -10.94 7.18 6.49
C GLN A 35 -9.65 6.42 6.81
N TRP A 36 -8.71 6.36 5.86
CA TRP A 36 -7.50 5.54 5.90
C TRP A 36 -6.26 6.37 5.59
N LYS A 37 -5.14 6.04 6.24
CA LYS A 37 -3.85 6.66 5.94
C LYS A 37 -3.21 5.91 4.77
N ILE A 38 -3.00 6.59 3.64
CA ILE A 38 -2.36 5.97 2.46
C ILE A 38 -0.84 6.10 2.57
N GLN A 39 -0.13 4.98 2.46
CA GLN A 39 1.32 4.92 2.38
C GLN A 39 1.75 4.24 1.07
N SER A 40 2.81 4.74 0.44
CA SER A 40 3.42 4.10 -0.73
C SER A 40 4.65 3.31 -0.30
N MET A 41 4.67 2.00 -0.57
CA MET A 41 5.81 1.14 -0.31
C MET A 41 6.62 0.98 -1.60
N LYS A 42 7.69 1.79 -1.72
CA LYS A 42 8.63 1.70 -2.85
C LYS A 42 9.80 0.76 -2.58
N GLU A 43 9.99 0.41 -1.32
CA GLU A 43 11.06 -0.48 -0.85
C GLU A 43 10.56 -1.93 -0.84
N GLU A 44 11.50 -2.87 -0.73
CA GLU A 44 11.23 -4.31 -0.71
C GLU A 44 10.26 -4.68 0.43
N LEU A 45 9.39 -5.66 0.18
CA LEU A 45 8.35 -6.03 1.12
C LEU A 45 8.98 -6.68 2.37
N SER A 46 8.74 -6.11 3.55
CA SER A 46 9.18 -6.71 4.81
C SER A 46 8.09 -6.65 5.88
N LEU A 47 8.09 -7.65 6.77
CA LEU A 47 7.10 -7.79 7.86
C LEU A 47 7.08 -6.56 8.77
N GLU A 48 8.24 -5.92 8.98
CA GLU A 48 8.35 -4.71 9.79
C GLU A 48 7.60 -3.52 9.17
N ARG A 49 7.55 -3.44 7.84
CA ARG A 49 6.85 -2.36 7.12
C ARG A 49 5.35 -2.61 7.03
N LEU A 50 4.94 -3.87 7.04
CA LEU A 50 3.54 -4.27 7.14
C LEU A 50 2.99 -4.14 8.57
N LYS A 51 3.87 -3.97 9.56
CA LYS A 51 3.47 -3.82 10.96
C LYS A 51 2.65 -2.54 11.15
N GLY A 52 1.37 -2.71 11.49
CA GLY A 52 0.42 -1.60 11.64
C GLY A 52 -0.31 -1.19 10.35
N VAL A 53 -0.01 -1.84 9.22
CA VAL A 53 -0.79 -1.73 7.99
C VAL A 53 -1.97 -2.70 8.10
N LYS A 54 -3.20 -2.17 7.96
CA LYS A 54 -4.41 -3.00 7.97
C LYS A 54 -4.79 -3.51 6.58
N LEU A 55 -4.33 -2.84 5.53
CA LEU A 55 -4.65 -3.18 4.15
C LEU A 55 -3.42 -3.00 3.26
N TRP A 56 -3.00 -4.07 2.59
CA TRP A 56 -1.97 -4.02 1.56
C TRP A 56 -2.60 -4.20 0.18
N VAL A 57 -2.21 -3.36 -0.76
CA VAL A 57 -2.77 -3.31 -2.11
C VAL A 57 -1.63 -3.33 -3.13
N THR A 58 -1.61 -4.35 -3.97
CA THR A 58 -0.68 -4.49 -5.10
C THR A 58 -1.49 -4.54 -6.37
N VAL A 59 -1.17 -3.67 -7.33
CA VAL A 59 -1.97 -3.56 -8.56
C VAL A 59 -1.10 -3.66 -9.80
N GLY A 60 -1.16 -4.82 -10.45
CA GLY A 60 -0.41 -5.10 -11.67
C GLY A 60 1.10 -5.09 -11.46
N PRO A 61 1.65 -5.91 -10.55
CA PRO A 61 3.08 -6.06 -10.40
C PRO A 61 3.67 -6.57 -11.72
N LYS A 62 4.68 -5.87 -12.24
CA LYS A 62 5.39 -6.27 -13.47
C LYS A 62 6.60 -7.15 -13.19
N GLU A 63 7.04 -7.18 -11.94
CA GLU A 63 8.18 -7.98 -11.48
C GLU A 63 7.72 -9.10 -10.55
N LYS A 64 8.48 -10.20 -10.56
CA LYS A 64 8.22 -11.35 -9.69
C LYS A 64 8.56 -10.99 -8.24
N PHE A 65 7.75 -11.47 -7.30
CA PHE A 65 8.10 -11.49 -5.88
C PHE A 65 9.24 -12.48 -5.66
N THR A 66 10.16 -12.15 -4.76
CA THR A 66 11.22 -13.07 -4.35
C THR A 66 10.67 -14.05 -3.31
N ALA A 67 11.32 -15.21 -3.12
CA ALA A 67 10.90 -16.19 -2.13
C ALA A 67 10.95 -15.64 -0.69
N SER A 68 11.74 -14.60 -0.45
CA SER A 68 11.81 -13.89 0.83
C SER A 68 10.59 -12.99 1.11
N GLU A 69 9.81 -12.65 0.07
CA GLU A 69 8.62 -11.80 0.17
C GLU A 69 7.31 -12.61 0.21
N VAL A 70 7.36 -13.93 -0.02
CA VAL A 70 6.20 -14.86 -0.07
C VAL A 70 5.93 -15.50 1.29
#